data_AF-A0A1C6MKB9-F1
#
_entry.id   AF-A0A1C6MKB9-F1
#
_cell.length_a   1.000
_cell.length_b   1.000
_cell.length_c   1.000
_cell.angle_alpha   90.00
_cell.angle_beta   90.00
_cell.angle_gamma   90.00
#
_symmetry.space_group_name_H-M   'P 1'
#
loop_
_entity.id
_entity.type
_entity.pdbx_description
1 polymer ?
#
loop_
_entity_poly.entity_id
_entity_poly.type
_entity_poly.pdbx_seq_one_letter_code
_entity_poly.pdbx_strand_id
1 'polypeptide(L)' 'MTTRGWCIDRVPAKPVRRGEDGRITVPLWLLRDGEYHSDLDLSLSPSEAEVLHAQLSYVLDGGPVRA' A
#
# COMPACT_ATOMS: atom_id res chain seq x y z
N MET A 1 -10.54 16.57 5.74
CA MET A 1 -11.42 15.75 6.60
C MET A 1 -10.49 14.92 7.47
N THR A 2 -10.48 15.10 8.78
CA THR A 2 -9.67 14.24 9.66
C THR A 2 -10.34 12.87 9.73
N THR A 3 -9.67 11.85 9.21
CA THR A 3 -10.11 10.45 9.32
C THR A 3 -10.06 10.07 10.79
N ARG A 4 -11.23 9.84 11.41
CA ARG A 4 -11.31 9.25 12.75
C ARG A 4 -11.10 7.73 12.63
N GLY A 5 -10.27 7.17 13.49
CA GLY A 5 -9.93 5.74 13.51
C GLY A 5 -8.58 5.42 12.88
N TRP A 6 -8.35 4.13 12.65
CA TRP A 6 -7.11 3.64 12.03
C TRP A 6 -7.15 3.84 10.51
N CYS A 7 -6.05 4.30 9.93
CA CYS A 7 -5.85 4.29 8.48
C CYS A 7 -4.42 3.92 8.11
N ILE A 8 -4.23 3.54 6.85
CA ILE A 8 -2.93 3.19 6.29
C ILE A 8 -2.63 4.18 5.16
N ASP A 9 -1.42 4.73 5.14
CA ASP A 9 -0.94 5.60 4.07
C ASP A 9 0.39 5.12 3.48
N ARG A 10 0.70 5.60 2.28
CA ARG A 10 2.04 5.47 1.69
C ARG A 10 3.02 6.35 2.45
N VAL A 11 4.21 5.81 2.73
CA VAL A 11 5.31 6.65 3.21
C VAL A 11 5.80 7.51 2.03
N PRO A 12 5.72 8.85 2.08
CA PRO A 12 5.95 9.71 0.91
C PRO A 12 7.33 9.55 0.27
N ALA A 13 8.36 9.25 1.07
CA ALA A 13 9.76 9.19 0.63
C ALA A 13 10.32 7.76 0.51
N LYS A 14 9.56 6.71 0.84
CA LYS A 14 10.07 5.32 0.78
C LYS A 14 9.55 4.61 -0.49
N PRO A 15 10.43 4.28 -1.45
CA PRO A 15 10.01 3.56 -2.65
C PRO A 15 9.59 2.14 -2.30
N VAL A 16 8.82 1.52 -3.19
CA VAL A 16 8.62 0.06 -3.20
C VAL A 16 9.95 -0.62 -3.45
N ARG A 17 10.23 -1.71 -2.76
CA ARG A 17 11.52 -2.41 -2.80
C ARG A 17 11.33 -3.86 -3.17
N ARG A 18 12.33 -4.47 -3.79
CA ARG A 18 12.42 -5.93 -3.94
C ARG A 18 13.43 -6.45 -2.92
N GLY A 19 12.98 -7.36 -2.06
CA GLY A 19 13.82 -8.03 -1.07
C GLY A 19 14.70 -9.11 -1.69
N GLU A 20 15.71 -9.54 -0.93
CA GLU A 20 16.61 -10.63 -1.33
C GLU A 20 15.88 -11.98 -1.45
N ASP A 21 14.78 -12.14 -0.72
CA ASP A 21 13.85 -13.27 -0.81
C ASP A 21 12.95 -13.24 -2.06
N GLY A 22 13.12 -12.22 -2.91
CA GLY A 22 12.35 -12.01 -4.12
C GLY A 22 10.96 -11.41 -3.89
N ARG A 23 10.55 -11.15 -2.65
CA ARG A 23 9.28 -10.49 -2.32
C ARG A 23 9.34 -8.99 -2.62
N ILE A 24 8.17 -8.40 -2.84
CA ILE A 24 7.99 -6.97 -3.05
C ILE A 24 7.49 -6.36 -1.75
N THR A 25 8.21 -5.38 -1.23
CA THR A 25 7.87 -4.68 0.00
C THR A 25 7.37 -3.28 -0.32
N VAL A 26 6.19 -2.97 0.16
CA VAL A 26 5.55 -1.66 0.08
C VAL A 26 5.56 -1.04 1.48
N PRO A 27 6.40 0.00 1.74
CA PRO A 27 6.46 0.64 3.05
C PRO A 27 5.24 1.53 3.30
N LEU A 28 4.58 1.36 4.43
CA LEU A 28 3.33 2.01 4.79
C LEU A 28 3.45 2.67 6.17
N TRP A 29 2.61 3.68 6.41
CA TRP A 29 2.33 4.18 7.74
C TRP A 29 1.02 3.63 8.24
N LEU A 30 1.00 3.23 9.50
CA LEU A 30 -0.23 3.10 10.27
C LEU A 30 -0.45 4.42 11.00
N LEU A 31 -1.62 5.00 10.81
CA LEU A 31 -2.04 6.24 11.44
C LEU A 31 -3.26 5.99 12.32
N ARG A 32 -3.35 6.73 13.42
CA ARG A 32 -4.53 6.78 14.27
C ARG A 32 -5.02 8.21 14.36
N ASP A 33 -6.27 8.43 13.98
CA ASP A 33 -6.91 9.76 14.05
C ASP A 33 -6.12 10.84 13.30
N GLY A 34 -5.41 10.45 12.22
CA GLY A 34 -4.55 11.32 11.40
C GLY A 34 -3.12 11.48 11.90
N GLU A 35 -2.77 10.92 13.06
CA GLU A 35 -1.41 10.96 13.61
C GLU A 35 -0.63 9.69 13.28
N TYR A 36 0.66 9.84 12.95
CA TYR A 36 1.56 8.71 12.74
C TYR A 36 1.65 7.86 14.01
N HIS A 37 1.44 6.56 13.86
CA HIS A 37 1.58 5.59 14.94
C HIS A 37 2.80 4.69 14.75
N SER A 38 2.96 4.07 13.58
CA SER A 38 4.09 3.18 13.29
C SER A 38 4.32 2.96 11.80
N ASP A 39 5.54 2.59 11.41
CA ASP A 39 5.85 2.02 10.10
C ASP A 39 5.30 0.57 10.01
N LEU A 40 4.82 0.17 8.83
CA LEU A 40 4.39 -1.19 8.47
C LEU A 40 4.94 -1.53 7.08
N ASP A 41 5.31 -2.79 6.85
CA ASP A 41 5.67 -3.28 5.53
C ASP A 41 4.60 -4.26 5.02
N LEU A 42 3.98 -3.92 3.88
CA LEU A 42 3.18 -4.88 3.11
C LEU A 42 4.13 -5.67 2.22
N SER A 43 4.33 -6.94 2.56
CA SER A 43 5.20 -7.87 1.82
C SER A 43 4.37 -8.77 0.91
N LEU A 44 4.55 -8.63 -0.39
CA LEU A 44 3.84 -9.36 -1.43
C LEU A 44 4.79 -10.34 -2.14
N SER A 45 4.27 -11.49 -2.56
CA SER A 45 4.95 -12.29 -3.57
C SER A 45 4.90 -11.56 -4.93
N PRO A 46 5.73 -11.96 -5.90
CA PRO A 46 5.64 -11.41 -7.26
C PRO A 46 4.23 -11.52 -7.87
N SER A 47 3.55 -12.66 -7.70
CA SER A 47 2.20 -12.85 -8.24
C SER A 47 1.15 -12.00 -7.52
N GLU A 48 1.25 -11.82 -6.21
CA GLU A 48 0.38 -10.92 -5.45
C GLU A 48 0.57 -9.46 -5.89
N ALA A 49 1.83 -9.05 -6.14
CA ALA A 49 2.16 -7.72 -6.62
C ALA A 49 1.63 -7.46 -8.05
N GLU A 50 1.72 -8.43 -8.95
CA GLU A 50 1.16 -8.34 -10.30
C GLU A 50 -0.37 -8.18 -10.28
N VAL A 51 -1.06 -8.93 -9.42
CA VAL A 51 -2.52 -8.80 -9.24
C VAL A 51 -2.89 -7.43 -8.72
N LEU A 52 -2.19 -6.94 -7.69
CA LEU A 52 -2.43 -5.61 -7.13
C LEU A 52 -2.18 -4.50 -8.18
N HIS A 53 -1.10 -4.63 -8.96
CA HIS A 53 -0.80 -3.70 -10.05
C HIS A 53 -1.93 -3.67 -11.09
N ALA A 54 -2.42 -4.83 -11.54
CA ALA A 54 -3.50 -4.91 -12.52
C ALA A 54 -4.80 -4.27 -12.00
N GLN A 55 -5.15 -4.52 -10.73
CA GLN A 55 -6.31 -3.90 -10.09
C GLN A 55 -6.14 -2.38 -9.97
N LEU A 56 -4.95 -1.91 -9.60
CA LEU A 56 -4.67 -0.49 -9.49
C LEU A 56 -4.74 0.20 -10.85
N SER A 57 -4.11 -0.36 -11.90
CA SER A 57 -4.20 0.17 -13.26
C SER A 57 -5.65 0.24 -13.74
N TYR A 58 -6.43 -0.81 -13.51
CA TYR A 58 -7.84 -0.84 -13.88
C TYR A 58 -8.65 0.31 -13.25
N VAL A 59 -8.44 0.59 -11.96
CA VAL A 59 -9.11 1.71 -11.27
C VAL A 59 -8.60 3.06 -11.78
N LEU A 60 -7.29 3.20 -12.03
CA LEU A 60 -6.70 4.42 -12.60
C LEU A 60 -7.23 4.74 -13.99
N ASP A 61 -7.56 3.71 -14.78
CA ASP A 61 -8.18 3.84 -16.10
C ASP A 61 -9.71 4.12 -16.04
N GLY A 62 -10.27 4.37 -14.85
CA GLY A 62 -11.67 4.69 -14.64
C GLY A 62 -12.60 3.48 -14.47
N GLY A 63 -12.03 2.28 -14.29
CA GLY A 63 -12.78 1.10 -13.92
C GLY A 63 -13.38 1.22 -12.51
N PRO A 64 -14.58 0.66 -12.24
CA PRO A 64 -15.16 0.67 -10.90
C PRO A 64 -14.30 -0.15 -9.92
N VAL A 65 -14.09 0.40 -8.71
CA VAL A 65 -13.45 -0.32 -7.59
C VAL A 65 -14.34 -1.51 -7.23
N ARG A 66 -13.81 -2.73 -7.35
CA ARG A 66 -14.45 -3.95 -6.80
C ARG A 66 -13.83 -4.23 -5.44
N ALA A 67 -14.65 -4.15 -4.39
CA ALA A 67 -14.28 -4.48 -3.02
C ALA A 67 -14.35 -5.99 -2.77
#